data_AF-A0AAW9FK36-F1
#
_entry.id   AF-A0AAW9FK36-F1
#
_cell.length_a   1.000
_cell.length_b   1.000
_cell.length_c   1.000
_cell.angle_alpha   90.00
_cell.angle_beta   90.00
_cell.angle_gamma   90.00
#
_symmetry.space_group_name_H-M   'P 1'
#
loop_
_entity.id
_entity.type
_entity.pdbx_description
1 polymer ?
#
loop_
_entity_poly.entity_id
_entity_poly.type
_entity_poly.pdbx_seq_one_letter_code
_entity_poly.pdbx_strand_id
1 'polypeptide(L)'
;LDGAWTALAHPAQFAGFGGEASAPSTLLLEKNGLHVEIVIDPSTDIGRNDAAGISDVILESALTTIMDCEDSIAAVDADDKVVAYSNWLGLMRGDLTEDVAKGGSTFTRRLNPDRNYTAPDGSALTVPGRSLMLVRNVGHLMTNPAVLDRDGKEIPEGIMDAIVTGLIALYDVGPNGRRQNSRAGSMYV
;
A
#
# COMPACT_ATOMS: atom_id res chain seq x y z
N LEU A 1 29.17 26.21 -4.83
CA LEU A 1 29.80 24.88 -4.67
C LEU A 1 31.24 25.00 -5.15
N ASP A 2 32.19 24.37 -4.46
CA ASP A 2 33.64 24.42 -4.74
C ASP A 2 34.05 23.57 -5.97
N GLY A 3 33.10 22.84 -6.57
CA GLY A 3 33.31 21.99 -7.74
C GLY A 3 33.90 20.61 -7.40
N ALA A 4 34.07 20.29 -6.12
CA ALA A 4 34.53 18.98 -5.70
C ALA A 4 33.40 17.94 -5.77
N TRP A 5 33.77 16.70 -6.09
CA TRP A 5 32.86 15.56 -6.12
C TRP A 5 33.14 14.63 -4.94
N THR A 6 32.10 13.99 -4.43
CA THR A 6 32.20 12.95 -3.41
C THR A 6 31.26 11.80 -3.74
N ALA A 7 31.46 10.66 -3.06
CA ALA A 7 30.62 9.47 -3.17
C ALA A 7 29.98 9.15 -1.82
N LEU A 8 28.94 8.31 -1.85
CA LEU A 8 28.42 7.68 -0.64
C LEU A 8 29.55 6.92 0.06
N ALA A 9 29.66 7.05 1.38
CA ALA A 9 30.63 6.29 2.18
C ALA A 9 30.45 4.78 2.00
N HIS A 10 29.21 4.33 1.74
CA HIS A 10 28.88 2.98 1.35
C HIS A 10 28.14 2.98 0.00
N PRO A 11 28.85 2.75 -1.13
CA PRO A 11 28.25 2.82 -2.46
C PRO A 11 27.05 1.88 -2.67
N ALA A 12 27.02 0.74 -1.96
CA ALA A 12 25.91 -0.22 -2.02
C ALA A 12 24.57 0.32 -1.52
N GLN A 13 24.55 1.50 -0.87
CA GLN A 13 23.30 2.16 -0.49
C GLN A 13 22.58 2.81 -1.66
N PHE A 14 23.21 2.94 -2.83
CA PHE A 14 22.53 3.40 -4.03
C PHE A 14 21.76 2.23 -4.66
N ALA A 15 20.43 2.27 -4.55
CA ALA A 15 19.54 1.21 -5.02
C ALA A 15 19.04 1.43 -6.45
N GLY A 16 19.06 2.68 -6.95
CA GLY A 16 18.68 2.99 -8.32
C GLY A 16 18.32 4.45 -8.54
N PHE A 17 17.79 4.76 -9.71
CA PHE A 17 17.38 6.12 -10.08
C PHE A 17 16.18 6.10 -11.02
N GLY A 18 15.48 7.22 -11.11
CA GLY A 18 14.46 7.50 -12.13
C GLY A 18 14.92 8.55 -13.13
N GLY A 19 14.39 8.50 -14.36
CA GLY A 19 14.78 9.41 -15.44
C GLY A 19 16.12 9.04 -16.08
N GLU A 20 16.82 10.04 -16.62
CA GLU A 20 18.10 9.87 -17.31
C GLU A 20 19.27 9.82 -16.31
N ALA A 21 20.22 8.91 -16.49
CA ALA A 21 21.34 8.75 -15.56
C ALA A 21 22.20 10.01 -15.39
N SER A 22 22.30 10.84 -16.43
CA SER A 22 23.03 12.12 -16.40
C SER A 22 22.28 13.25 -15.73
N ALA A 23 20.96 13.11 -15.55
CA ALA A 23 20.07 14.11 -14.94
C ALA A 23 18.87 13.38 -14.31
N PRO A 24 19.09 12.60 -13.24
CA PRO A 24 18.05 11.77 -12.67
C PRO A 24 16.95 12.64 -12.05
N SER A 25 15.69 12.28 -12.28
CA SER A 25 14.55 12.92 -11.61
C SER A 25 14.39 12.42 -10.18
N THR A 26 14.90 11.22 -9.88
CA THR A 26 14.88 10.64 -8.54
C THR A 26 16.13 9.80 -8.28
N LEU A 27 16.61 9.79 -7.05
CA LEU A 27 17.64 8.87 -6.56
C LEU A 27 17.03 7.98 -5.50
N LEU A 28 17.11 6.67 -5.68
CA LEU A 28 16.66 5.67 -4.71
C LEU A 28 17.86 5.16 -3.92
N LEU A 29 17.77 5.31 -2.60
CA LEU A 29 18.74 4.81 -1.64
C LEU A 29 18.12 3.72 -0.77
N GLU A 30 18.95 2.84 -0.22
CA GLU A 30 18.55 1.85 0.76
C GLU A 30 19.44 1.94 2.02
N LYS A 31 18.80 1.88 3.18
CA LYS A 31 19.48 1.70 4.48
C LYS A 31 18.64 0.80 5.36
N ASN A 32 19.26 -0.23 5.94
CA ASN A 32 18.62 -1.15 6.89
C ASN A 32 17.35 -1.82 6.31
N GLY A 33 17.34 -2.11 5.01
CA GLY A 33 16.18 -2.72 4.34
C GLY A 33 15.03 -1.76 4.05
N LEU A 34 15.21 -0.45 4.25
CA LEU A 34 14.22 0.58 3.95
C LEU A 34 14.74 1.53 2.87
N HIS A 35 13.85 1.89 1.96
CA HIS A 35 14.15 2.82 0.89
C HIS A 35 13.94 4.29 1.30
N VAL A 36 14.79 5.15 0.73
CA VAL A 36 14.66 6.60 0.75
C VAL A 36 14.80 7.10 -0.67
N GLU A 37 13.82 7.85 -1.15
CA GLU A 37 13.84 8.46 -2.48
C GLU A 37 14.07 9.97 -2.35
N ILE A 38 15.12 10.46 -3.01
CA ILE A 38 15.39 11.88 -3.16
C ILE A 38 14.78 12.31 -4.49
N VAL A 39 13.81 13.22 -4.46
CA VAL A 39 13.15 13.76 -5.65
C VAL A 39 13.90 15.01 -6.09
N ILE A 40 14.30 15.05 -7.37
CA ILE A 40 15.03 16.16 -7.96
C ILE A 40 14.13 16.79 -9.03
N ASP A 41 13.63 17.97 -8.74
CA ASP A 41 12.84 18.77 -9.66
C ASP A 41 13.05 20.26 -9.39
N PRO A 42 13.95 20.93 -10.13
CA PRO A 42 14.24 22.34 -9.95
C PRO A 42 13.09 23.26 -10.41
N SER A 43 12.03 22.73 -11.03
CA SER A 43 10.86 23.52 -11.46
C SER A 43 9.88 23.79 -10.32
N THR A 44 9.93 23.03 -9.22
CA THR A 44 9.01 23.18 -8.10
C THR A 44 9.35 24.38 -7.21
N ASP A 45 8.40 24.75 -6.35
CA ASP A 45 8.61 25.82 -5.36
C ASP A 45 9.76 25.54 -4.39
N ILE A 46 9.99 24.26 -4.05
CA ILE A 46 11.04 23.83 -3.13
C ILE A 46 12.35 23.66 -3.89
N GLY A 47 12.34 22.88 -4.98
CA GLY A 47 13.54 22.53 -5.72
C GLY A 47 14.26 23.72 -6.33
N ARG A 48 13.55 24.75 -6.79
CA ARG A 48 14.20 25.96 -7.34
C ARG A 48 15.05 26.72 -6.30
N ASN A 49 14.79 26.51 -5.02
CA ASN A 49 15.50 27.15 -3.91
C ASN A 49 16.59 26.24 -3.32
N ASP A 50 16.70 25.00 -3.78
CA ASP A 50 17.74 24.05 -3.38
C ASP A 50 18.88 24.04 -4.42
N ALA A 51 20.12 24.02 -3.95
CA ALA A 51 21.30 24.12 -4.83
C ALA A 51 21.47 22.89 -5.75
N ALA A 52 20.90 21.74 -5.39
CA ALA A 52 20.91 20.51 -6.15
C ALA A 52 19.55 20.22 -6.82
N GLY A 53 18.57 21.13 -6.71
CA GLY A 53 17.22 20.93 -7.25
C GLY A 53 16.39 19.92 -6.45
N ILE A 54 16.76 19.59 -5.22
CA ILE A 54 16.03 18.63 -4.39
C ILE A 54 14.67 19.23 -4.02
N SER A 55 13.60 18.56 -4.46
CA SER A 55 12.23 18.99 -4.22
C SER A 55 11.57 18.28 -3.04
N ASP A 56 11.96 17.03 -2.74
CA ASP A 56 11.35 16.24 -1.66
C ASP A 56 12.25 15.06 -1.26
N VAL A 57 11.97 14.46 -0.10
CA VAL A 57 12.54 13.20 0.38
C VAL A 57 11.42 12.28 0.82
N ILE A 58 11.19 11.20 0.07
CA ILE A 58 10.12 10.23 0.32
C ILE A 58 10.70 9.05 1.09
N LEU A 59 10.08 8.72 2.22
CA LEU A 59 10.47 7.60 3.07
C LEU A 59 9.54 6.40 2.87
N GLU A 60 10.13 5.24 2.61
CA GLU A 60 9.43 3.97 2.80
C GLU A 60 9.12 3.81 4.30
N SER A 61 7.86 3.61 4.64
CA SER A 61 7.38 3.77 6.01
C SER A 61 6.37 2.71 6.42
N ALA A 62 5.09 2.88 6.11
CA ALA A 62 4.04 1.92 6.45
C ALA A 62 4.19 0.62 5.64
N LEU A 63 5.15 -0.22 6.02
CA LEU A 63 5.45 -1.50 5.36
C LEU A 63 4.24 -2.44 5.38
N THR A 64 3.52 -2.43 6.49
CA THR A 64 2.29 -3.21 6.68
C THR A 64 1.18 -2.35 7.26
N THR A 65 -0.06 -2.63 6.89
CA THR A 65 -1.27 -2.00 7.42
C THR A 65 -2.29 -3.08 7.80
N ILE A 66 -2.91 -2.92 8.96
CA ILE A 66 -4.03 -3.76 9.39
C ILE A 66 -5.33 -3.09 8.94
N MET A 67 -6.05 -3.76 8.04
CA MET A 67 -7.41 -3.38 7.63
C MET A 67 -8.37 -3.94 8.67
N ASP A 68 -8.95 -3.06 9.46
CA ASP A 68 -9.59 -3.44 10.70
C ASP A 68 -11.10 -3.67 10.55
N CYS A 69 -11.58 -4.84 10.97
CA CYS A 69 -12.99 -5.19 11.06
C CYS A 69 -13.46 -5.36 12.52
N GLU A 70 -12.61 -5.02 13.50
CA GLU A 70 -12.85 -5.22 14.93
C GLU A 70 -13.02 -3.88 15.66
N ASP A 71 -12.05 -3.44 16.47
CA ASP A 71 -12.30 -2.40 17.49
C ASP A 71 -12.40 -0.97 16.95
N SER A 72 -11.94 -0.70 15.71
CA SER A 72 -12.00 0.66 15.15
C SER A 72 -13.23 0.93 14.27
N ILE A 73 -14.13 -0.04 14.11
CA ILE A 73 -15.38 0.12 13.37
C ILE A 73 -16.59 -0.24 14.24
N ALA A 74 -17.76 0.28 13.86
CA ALA A 74 -19.04 -0.19 14.38
C ALA A 74 -19.77 -0.90 13.24
N ALA A 75 -19.88 -2.22 13.33
CA ALA A 75 -20.59 -3.02 12.34
C ALA A 75 -21.48 -4.06 13.04
N VAL A 76 -22.77 -3.75 13.16
CA VAL A 76 -23.68 -4.48 14.07
C VAL A 76 -24.70 -5.36 13.36
N ASP A 77 -24.85 -5.20 12.04
CA ASP A 77 -25.77 -5.96 11.22
C ASP A 77 -25.18 -6.28 9.84
N ALA A 78 -26.01 -6.87 8.97
CA ALA A 78 -25.60 -7.27 7.63
C ALA A 78 -25.17 -6.07 6.76
N ASP A 79 -25.85 -4.93 6.87
CA ASP A 79 -25.59 -3.77 6.01
C ASP A 79 -24.20 -3.20 6.32
N ASP A 80 -23.87 -3.08 7.61
CA ASP A 80 -22.54 -2.62 8.02
C ASP A 80 -21.43 -3.60 7.61
N LYS A 81 -21.64 -4.91 7.83
CA LYS A 81 -20.65 -5.93 7.46
C LYS A 81 -20.42 -5.96 5.96
N VAL A 82 -21.46 -5.76 5.15
CA VAL A 82 -21.33 -5.65 3.69
C VAL A 82 -20.45 -4.46 3.30
N VAL A 83 -20.52 -3.33 3.99
CA VAL A 83 -19.62 -2.18 3.72
C VAL A 83 -18.16 -2.55 4.01
N ALA A 84 -17.89 -3.13 5.18
CA ALA A 84 -16.53 -3.56 5.54
C ALA A 84 -15.96 -4.58 4.53
N TYR A 85 -16.74 -5.59 4.17
CA TYR A 85 -16.32 -6.61 3.20
C TYR A 85 -16.19 -6.06 1.78
N SER A 86 -17.02 -5.10 1.38
CA SER A 86 -16.93 -4.48 0.05
C SER A 86 -15.65 -3.65 -0.08
N ASN A 87 -15.25 -2.96 0.99
CA ASN A 87 -13.97 -2.26 1.04
C ASN A 87 -12.79 -3.24 0.95
N TRP A 88 -12.82 -4.34 1.73
CA TRP A 88 -11.80 -5.40 1.64
C TRP A 88 -11.73 -6.03 0.24
N LEU A 89 -12.88 -6.26 -0.40
CA LEU A 89 -12.96 -6.75 -1.77
C LEU A 89 -12.33 -5.79 -2.77
N GLY A 90 -12.66 -4.50 -2.67
CA GLY A 90 -12.05 -3.48 -3.51
C GLY A 90 -10.53 -3.41 -3.36
N LEU A 91 -10.01 -3.61 -2.14
CA LEU A 91 -8.56 -3.68 -1.87
C LEU A 91 -7.92 -4.91 -2.53
N MET A 92 -8.51 -6.10 -2.38
CA MET A 92 -7.96 -7.34 -2.96
C MET A 92 -8.04 -7.36 -4.50
N ARG A 93 -9.11 -6.82 -5.08
CA ARG A 93 -9.20 -6.59 -6.54
C ARG A 93 -8.37 -5.42 -7.03
N GLY A 94 -8.03 -4.49 -6.13
CA GLY A 94 -7.24 -3.30 -6.39
C GLY A 94 -7.96 -2.22 -7.18
N ASP A 95 -9.29 -2.24 -7.14
CA ASP A 95 -10.17 -1.29 -7.81
C ASP A 95 -10.95 -0.42 -6.81
N LEU A 96 -10.57 -0.44 -5.52
CA LEU A 96 -11.12 0.49 -4.55
C LEU A 96 -10.80 1.94 -4.94
N THR A 97 -11.85 2.74 -5.09
CA THR A 97 -11.77 4.16 -5.41
C THR A 97 -12.77 4.96 -4.61
N GLU A 98 -12.47 6.24 -4.38
CA GLU A 98 -13.36 7.19 -3.71
C GLU A 98 -13.19 8.57 -4.32
N ASP A 99 -14.30 9.27 -4.59
CA ASP A 99 -14.26 10.67 -5.01
C ASP A 99 -14.15 11.59 -3.79
N VAL A 100 -13.09 12.40 -3.76
CA VAL A 100 -12.76 13.28 -2.64
C VAL A 100 -12.85 14.73 -3.08
N ALA A 101 -13.67 15.52 -2.37
CA ALA A 101 -13.76 16.97 -2.57
C ALA A 101 -12.79 17.70 -1.62
N LYS A 102 -11.86 18.48 -2.17
CA LYS A 102 -10.90 19.31 -1.42
C LYS A 102 -10.53 20.58 -2.18
N GLY A 103 -10.52 21.72 -1.50
CA GLY A 103 -10.06 22.99 -2.07
C GLY A 103 -10.86 23.48 -3.27
N GLY A 104 -12.16 23.15 -3.34
CA GLY A 104 -13.04 23.52 -4.47
C GLY A 104 -12.90 22.61 -5.70
N SER A 105 -12.16 21.52 -5.61
CA SER A 105 -12.02 20.51 -6.67
C SER A 105 -12.38 19.12 -6.17
N THR A 106 -12.82 18.25 -7.08
CA THR A 106 -13.06 16.83 -6.81
C THR A 106 -12.07 16.00 -7.60
N PHE A 107 -11.49 14.99 -6.97
CA PHE A 107 -10.60 14.02 -7.62
C PHE A 107 -10.88 12.61 -7.12
N THR A 108 -10.66 11.62 -7.97
CA THR A 108 -10.80 10.21 -7.62
C THR A 108 -9.51 9.70 -6.98
N ARG A 109 -9.58 9.30 -5.71
CA ARG A 109 -8.52 8.59 -5.00
C ARG A 109 -8.57 7.10 -5.36
N ARG A 110 -7.40 6.50 -5.57
CA ARG A 110 -7.23 5.07 -5.87
C ARG A 110 -5.92 4.56 -5.27
N LEU A 111 -5.74 3.24 -5.25
CA LEU A 111 -4.47 2.62 -4.86
C LEU A 111 -3.32 3.04 -5.79
N ASN A 112 -2.18 3.37 -5.20
CA ASN A 112 -0.97 3.71 -5.96
C ASN A 112 -0.41 2.46 -6.68
N PRO A 113 0.16 2.60 -7.89
CA PRO A 113 0.88 1.52 -8.55
C PRO A 113 2.21 1.22 -7.84
N ASP A 114 2.88 0.12 -8.23
CA ASP A 114 4.28 -0.10 -7.85
C ASP A 114 5.18 0.97 -8.49
N ARG A 115 6.31 1.25 -7.82
CA ARG A 115 7.28 2.27 -8.23
C ARG A 115 8.38 1.60 -9.05
N ASN A 116 8.76 2.21 -10.17
CA ASN A 116 9.75 1.66 -11.10
C ASN A 116 10.98 2.56 -11.16
N TYR A 117 12.15 1.94 -11.20
CA TYR A 117 13.47 2.57 -11.25
C TYR A 117 14.40 1.77 -12.16
N THR A 118 15.53 2.38 -12.50
CA THR A 118 16.69 1.72 -13.08
C THR A 118 17.69 1.42 -11.97
N ALA A 119 18.06 0.15 -11.81
CA ALA A 119 19.08 -0.29 -10.86
C ALA A 119 20.48 0.18 -11.27
N PRO A 120 21.49 0.14 -10.38
CA PRO A 120 22.85 0.60 -10.70
C PRO A 120 23.53 -0.17 -11.84
N ASP A 121 23.11 -1.42 -12.08
CA ASP A 121 23.58 -2.25 -13.19
C ASP A 121 22.82 -2.02 -14.51
N GLY A 122 21.85 -1.11 -14.52
CA GLY A 122 21.00 -0.79 -15.67
C GLY A 122 19.76 -1.69 -15.81
N SER A 123 19.56 -2.67 -14.93
CA SER A 123 18.35 -3.51 -14.93
C SER A 123 17.13 -2.77 -14.39
N ALA A 124 15.94 -3.30 -14.66
CA ALA A 124 14.69 -2.75 -14.11
C ALA A 124 14.52 -3.14 -12.64
N LEU A 125 14.22 -2.17 -11.79
CA LEU A 125 13.90 -2.35 -10.37
C LEU A 125 12.46 -1.89 -10.10
N THR A 126 11.65 -2.76 -9.49
CA THR A 126 10.28 -2.45 -9.07
C THR A 126 10.15 -2.58 -7.55
N VAL A 127 9.66 -1.54 -6.90
CA VAL A 127 9.41 -1.49 -5.45
C VAL A 127 7.90 -1.42 -5.20
N PRO A 128 7.35 -2.23 -4.27
CA PRO A 128 5.94 -2.16 -3.89
C PRO A 128 5.52 -0.73 -3.51
N GLY A 129 4.52 -0.20 -4.19
CA GLY A 129 4.04 1.18 -3.95
C GLY A 129 2.94 1.29 -2.90
N ARG A 130 2.64 0.20 -2.22
CA ARG A 130 1.54 0.05 -1.27
C ARG A 130 2.02 -0.78 -0.08
N SER A 131 1.41 -0.49 1.07
CA SER A 131 1.58 -1.30 2.27
C SER A 131 1.08 -2.72 2.05
N LEU A 132 1.75 -3.72 2.63
CA LEU A 132 1.23 -5.07 2.74
C LEU A 132 0.05 -5.08 3.71
N MET A 133 -1.10 -5.52 3.25
CA MET A 133 -2.34 -5.48 4.01
C MET A 133 -2.60 -6.81 4.73
N LEU A 134 -2.85 -6.71 6.03
CA LEU A 134 -3.48 -7.72 6.86
C LEU A 134 -4.96 -7.35 7.06
N VAL A 135 -5.79 -8.31 7.44
CA VAL A 135 -7.19 -8.05 7.84
C VAL A 135 -7.43 -8.52 9.26
N ARG A 136 -7.82 -7.62 10.17
CA ARG A 136 -8.15 -8.00 11.54
C ARG A 136 -9.63 -8.37 11.62
N ASN A 137 -9.88 -9.68 11.61
CA ASN A 137 -11.20 -10.23 11.88
C ASN A 137 -11.57 -10.05 13.35
N VAL A 138 -12.87 -10.07 13.65
CA VAL A 138 -13.32 -10.07 15.05
C VAL A 138 -12.93 -11.35 15.79
N GLY A 139 -12.77 -11.23 17.12
CA GLY A 139 -12.55 -12.36 18.01
C GLY A 139 -13.74 -13.32 18.15
N HIS A 140 -13.68 -14.21 19.16
CA HIS A 140 -14.62 -15.32 19.32
C HIS A 140 -15.92 -15.00 20.09
N LEU A 141 -16.11 -13.75 20.53
CA LEU A 141 -17.17 -13.40 21.48
C LEU A 141 -18.53 -13.20 20.81
N MET A 142 -18.58 -12.44 19.72
CA MET A 142 -19.83 -11.90 19.17
C MET A 142 -20.49 -12.86 18.17
N THR A 143 -21.81 -12.83 18.13
CA THR A 143 -22.64 -13.35 17.03
C THR A 143 -23.18 -12.20 16.20
N ASN A 144 -23.63 -12.49 14.99
CA ASN A 144 -24.21 -11.46 14.11
C ASN A 144 -25.47 -11.99 13.38
N PRO A 145 -26.55 -11.20 13.29
CA PRO A 145 -27.81 -11.62 12.66
C PRO A 145 -27.75 -11.72 11.13
N ALA A 146 -26.63 -11.37 10.49
CA ALA A 146 -26.47 -11.47 9.03
C ALA A 146 -26.68 -12.89 8.48
N VAL A 147 -26.40 -13.92 9.29
CA VAL A 147 -26.65 -15.33 8.95
C VAL A 147 -27.22 -16.06 10.15
N LEU A 148 -28.30 -16.80 9.92
CA LEU A 148 -28.87 -17.72 10.90
C LEU A 148 -28.51 -19.17 10.56
N ASP A 149 -28.24 -19.97 11.59
CA ASP A 149 -28.02 -21.40 11.46
C ASP A 149 -29.35 -22.17 11.22
N ARG A 150 -29.25 -23.50 11.15
CA ARG A 150 -30.40 -24.38 10.90
C ARG A 150 -31.49 -24.32 11.98
N ASP A 151 -31.14 -23.85 13.18
CA ASP A 151 -32.03 -23.73 14.33
C ASP A 151 -32.54 -22.28 14.49
N GLY A 152 -32.20 -21.38 13.54
CA GLY A 152 -32.59 -19.98 13.55
C GLY A 152 -31.76 -19.09 14.49
N LYS A 153 -30.58 -19.53 14.92
CA LYS A 153 -29.68 -18.77 15.80
C LYS A 153 -28.62 -18.03 14.99
N GLU A 154 -28.21 -16.86 15.47
CA GLU A 154 -27.09 -16.13 14.90
C GLU A 154 -25.80 -16.95 14.94
N ILE A 155 -25.00 -16.85 13.88
CA ILE A 155 -23.70 -17.52 13.84
C ILE A 155 -22.62 -16.66 14.54
N PRO A 156 -21.51 -17.27 15.02
CA PRO A 156 -20.35 -16.52 15.50
C PRO A 156 -19.76 -15.65 14.39
N GLU A 157 -19.60 -14.36 14.69
CA GLU A 157 -19.14 -13.37 13.71
C GLU A 157 -17.70 -13.65 13.24
N GLY A 158 -16.81 -14.06 14.14
CA GLY A 158 -15.42 -14.41 13.76
C GLY A 158 -15.33 -15.57 12.75
N ILE A 159 -16.28 -16.51 12.76
CA ILE A 159 -16.36 -17.59 11.75
C ILE A 159 -16.83 -17.01 10.41
N MET A 160 -17.83 -16.12 10.45
CA MET A 160 -18.31 -15.41 9.27
C MET A 160 -17.17 -14.60 8.62
N ASP A 161 -16.42 -13.83 9.41
CA ASP A 161 -15.27 -13.05 8.96
C ASP A 161 -14.24 -13.95 8.29
N ALA A 162 -13.84 -15.06 8.92
CA ALA A 162 -12.83 -15.97 8.38
C ALA A 162 -13.23 -16.54 7.01
N ILE A 163 -14.51 -16.87 6.82
CA ILE A 163 -15.03 -17.36 5.54
C ILE A 163 -15.02 -16.24 4.50
N VAL A 164 -15.59 -15.08 4.82
CA VAL A 164 -15.80 -14.00 3.85
C VAL A 164 -14.49 -13.33 3.47
N THR A 165 -13.67 -12.94 4.44
CA THR A 165 -12.36 -12.32 4.19
C THR A 165 -11.41 -13.27 3.49
N GLY A 166 -11.44 -14.56 3.84
CA GLY A 166 -10.68 -15.64 3.19
C GLY A 166 -11.06 -15.85 1.73
N LEU A 167 -12.38 -15.89 1.44
CA LEU A 167 -12.88 -15.97 0.07
C LEU A 167 -12.45 -14.74 -0.75
N ILE A 168 -12.55 -13.54 -0.18
CA ILE A 168 -12.15 -12.30 -0.84
C ILE A 168 -10.64 -12.26 -1.10
N ALA A 169 -9.81 -12.79 -0.20
CA ALA A 169 -8.36 -12.83 -0.41
C ALA A 169 -7.95 -13.64 -1.65
N LEU A 170 -8.78 -14.55 -2.14
CA LEU A 170 -8.51 -15.31 -3.37
C LEU A 170 -8.38 -14.42 -4.62
N TYR A 171 -8.94 -13.20 -4.62
CA TYR A 171 -8.70 -12.22 -5.69
C TYR A 171 -7.23 -11.77 -5.75
N ASP A 172 -6.47 -11.92 -4.68
CA ASP A 172 -5.03 -11.67 -4.63
C ASP A 172 -4.20 -12.97 -4.63
N VAL A 173 -4.57 -13.95 -3.79
CA VAL A 173 -3.77 -15.16 -3.54
C VAL A 173 -4.30 -16.46 -4.18
N GLY A 174 -5.48 -16.43 -4.81
CA GLY A 174 -6.06 -17.58 -5.52
C GLY A 174 -5.30 -17.94 -6.82
N PRO A 175 -5.72 -18.99 -7.55
CA PRO A 175 -5.06 -19.44 -8.78
C PRO A 175 -4.87 -18.35 -9.85
N ASN A 176 -5.84 -17.44 -9.97
CA ASN A 176 -5.80 -16.29 -10.87
C ASN A 176 -5.67 -14.96 -10.11
N GLY A 177 -5.19 -15.03 -8.87
CA GLY A 177 -5.08 -13.87 -8.00
C GLY A 177 -3.98 -12.92 -8.47
N ARG A 178 -4.17 -11.62 -8.20
CA ARG A 178 -3.30 -10.54 -8.67
C ARG A 178 -1.86 -10.58 -8.13
N ARG A 179 -1.62 -11.22 -6.99
CA ARG A 179 -0.32 -11.23 -6.28
C ARG A 179 0.26 -9.83 -6.05
N GLN A 180 -0.62 -8.85 -5.82
CA GLN A 180 -0.27 -7.43 -5.67
C GLN A 180 -0.34 -6.95 -4.23
N ASN A 181 -1.05 -7.65 -3.35
CA ASN A 181 -0.86 -7.55 -1.92
C ASN A 181 0.25 -8.53 -1.49
N SER A 182 0.01 -9.83 -1.63
CA SER A 182 0.93 -10.90 -1.21
C SER A 182 1.62 -11.55 -2.40
N ARG A 183 2.92 -11.27 -2.55
CA ARG A 183 3.77 -11.92 -3.56
C ARG A 183 4.10 -13.37 -3.18
N ALA A 184 4.05 -13.69 -1.89
CA ALA A 184 4.28 -15.03 -1.36
C ALA A 184 3.04 -15.95 -1.43
N GLY A 185 1.89 -15.45 -1.90
CA GLY A 185 0.66 -16.25 -2.00
C GLY A 185 0.02 -16.56 -0.64
N SER A 186 0.26 -15.73 0.38
CA SER A 186 -0.29 -15.87 1.73
C SER A 186 -1.32 -14.78 2.02
N MET A 187 -2.40 -15.13 2.72
CA MET A 187 -3.29 -14.18 3.38
C MET A 187 -2.82 -13.97 4.82
N TYR A 188 -2.97 -12.75 5.34
CA TYR A 188 -2.59 -12.39 6.70
C TYR A 188 -3.84 -11.93 7.46
N VAL A 189 -4.22 -12.69 8.48
CA VAL A 189 -5.33 -12.40 9.40
C VAL A 189 -4.74 -12.13 10.77
#